data_AF-A0A938HK56-F1
#
_entry.id   AF-A0A938HK56-F1
#
_cell.length_a   1.000
_cell.length_b   1.000
_cell.length_c   1.000
_cell.angle_alpha   90.00
_cell.angle_beta   90.00
_cell.angle_gamma   90.00
#
_symmetry.space_group_name_H-M   'P 1'
#
loop_
_entity.id
_entity.type
_entity.pdbx_description
1 polymer ?
#
loop_
_entity_poly.entity_id
_entity_poly.type
_entity_poly.pdbx_seq_one_letter_code
_entity_poly.pdbx_strand_id
1 'polypeptide(L)' 'ATNAGQIKTGSLSRSDRLAKYNQLLRIEEELGPAARYLGRAAFGI' A
#
# COMPACT_ATOMS: atom_id res chain seq x y z
N ALA A 1 1.76 9.69 -4.23
CA ALA A 1 1.70 10.26 -5.59
C ALA A 1 0.26 10.56 -6.01
N THR A 2 -0.59 9.56 -6.24
CA THR A 2 -2.01 9.78 -6.64
C THR A 2 -3.02 9.57 -5.50
N ASN A 3 -2.57 9.08 -4.33
CA ASN A 3 -3.42 8.73 -3.19
C ASN A 3 -4.64 7.87 -3.58
N ALA A 4 -4.44 6.94 -4.53
CA ALA A 4 -5.51 6.12 -5.13
C ALA A 4 -6.23 5.19 -4.14
N GLY A 5 -5.66 4.96 -2.96
CA GLY A 5 -6.28 4.20 -1.86
C GLY A 5 -6.31 2.69 -2.03
N GLN A 6 -6.20 2.17 -3.25
CA GLN A 6 -6.17 0.74 -3.54
C GLN A 6 -5.05 0.39 -4.52
N ILE A 7 -4.53 -0.82 -4.37
CA ILE A 7 -3.55 -1.42 -5.28
C ILE A 7 -3.88 -2.89 -5.48
N LYS A 8 -3.76 -3.36 -6.72
CA LYS A 8 -3.87 -4.78 -7.05
C LYS A 8 -2.54 -5.27 -7.60
N THR A 9 -1.78 -5.99 -6.79
CA THR A 9 -0.42 -6.46 -7.15
C THR A 9 -0.23 -7.97 -7.04
N GLY A 10 -1.31 -8.73 -6.83
CA GLY A 10 -1.32 -10.20 -6.87
C GLY A 10 -0.98 -10.88 -5.53
N SER A 11 -0.77 -12.20 -5.57
CA SER A 11 -0.56 -13.03 -4.37
C SER A 11 0.76 -12.75 -3.64
N LEU A 12 0.82 -13.16 -2.37
CA LEU A 12 1.97 -13.01 -1.46
C LEU A 12 3.06 -14.09 -1.62
N SER A 13 3.24 -14.65 -2.83
CA SER A 13 4.12 -15.82 -3.03
C SER A 13 5.30 -15.58 -3.97
N ARG A 14 5.21 -14.61 -4.88
CA ARG A 14 6.27 -14.37 -5.87
C ARG A 14 7.04 -13.09 -5.57
N SER A 15 8.37 -13.15 -5.73
CA SER A 15 9.28 -12.07 -5.37
C SER A 15 8.99 -10.75 -6.10
N ASP A 16 8.57 -10.80 -7.37
CA ASP A 16 8.16 -9.63 -8.16
C ASP A 16 7.00 -8.87 -7.51
N ARG A 17 6.05 -9.60 -6.90
CA ARG A 17 4.88 -9.06 -6.20
C ARG A 17 5.24 -8.60 -4.80
N LEU A 18 6.01 -9.42 -4.07
CA LEU A 18 6.50 -9.08 -2.73
C LEU A 18 7.31 -7.79 -2.73
N ALA A 19 8.10 -7.52 -3.79
CA ALA A 19 8.82 -6.27 -3.92
C ALA A 19 7.90 -5.04 -3.86
N LYS A 20 6.68 -5.12 -4.41
CA LYS A 20 5.68 -4.04 -4.34
C LYS A 20 5.13 -3.87 -2.93
N TYR A 21 4.78 -4.97 -2.24
CA TYR A 21 4.34 -4.91 -0.85
C TYR A 21 5.43 -4.36 0.08
N ASN A 22 6.67 -4.84 -0.06
CA ASN A 22 7.82 -4.36 0.70
C ASN A 22 8.06 -2.86 0.47
N GLN A 23 7.82 -2.37 -0.75
CA GLN A 23 7.93 -0.94 -1.01
C GLN A 23 6.84 -0.13 -0.30
N LEU A 24 5.61 -0.66 -0.17
CA LEU A 24 4.57 0.00 0.62
C LEU A 24 4.94 0.08 2.10
N LEU A 25 5.55 -0.98 2.65
CA LEU A 25 6.04 -0.98 4.04
C LEU A 25 7.12 0.09 4.25
N ARG A 26 8.08 0.22 3.32
CA ARG A 26 9.10 1.28 3.38
C ARG A 26 8.49 2.68 3.28
N ILE A 27 7.48 2.87 2.43
CA ILE A 27 6.77 4.15 2.30
C ILE A 27 6.01 4.48 3.59
N GLU A 28 5.37 3.49 4.21
CA GLU A 28 4.71 3.67 5.50
C GLU A 28 5.70 4.07 6.60
N GLU A 29 6.85 3.39 6.66
CA GLU A 29 7.94 3.71 7.59
C GLU A 29 8.49 5.13 7.36
N GLU A 30 8.76 5.51 6.10
CA GLU A 30 9.26 6.84 5.73
C GLU A 30 8.28 7.96 6.09
N LEU A 31 6.99 7.74 5.90
CA LEU A 31 5.94 8.72 6.24
C LEU A 31 5.72 8.84 7.75
N GLY A 32 6.03 7.79 8.53
CA GLY A 32 5.87 7.78 9.98
C GLY A 32 4.48 8.24 10.42
N PRO A 33 4.36 9.25 11.31
CA PRO A 33 3.06 9.76 11.78
C PRO A 33 2.15 10.33 10.69
N ALA A 34 2.68 10.66 9.50
CA ALA A 34 1.89 11.15 8.38
C ALA A 34 1.22 10.01 7.58
N ALA A 35 1.63 8.76 7.77
CA ALA A 35 1.07 7.61 7.07
C ALA A 35 -0.41 7.41 7.44
N ARG A 36 -1.23 7.07 6.44
CA ARG A 36 -2.66 6.80 6.63
C ARG A 36 -3.10 5.58 5.82
N TYR A 37 -3.53 4.53 6.51
CA TYR A 37 -4.23 3.41 5.91
C TYR A 37 -5.72 3.75 5.76
N LEU A 38 -6.23 3.81 4.53
CA LEU A 38 -7.61 4.23 4.28
C LEU A 38 -8.65 3.20 4.68
N GLY A 39 -8.30 1.92 4.78
CA GLY A 39 -9.23 0.84 5.15
C GLY A 39 -10.53 0.91 4.35
N ARG A 40 -11.69 1.00 5.04
CA ARG A 40 -13.00 1.10 4.39
C ARG A 40 -13.20 2.40 3.60
N ALA A 41 -12.55 3.49 3.97
CA ALA A 41 -12.66 4.77 3.25
C ALA A 41 -12.04 4.73 1.85
N ALA A 42 -11.29 3.67 1.51
CA ALA A 42 -10.82 3.42 0.15
C ALA A 42 -11.96 3.01 -0.82
N PHE A 43 -13.11 2.61 -0.29
CA PHE A 43 -14.32 2.31 -1.05
C PHE A 43 -15.25 3.53 -0.92
N GLY A 44 -15.63 4.13 -2.05
CA GLY A 44 -16.51 5.31 -2.08
C GLY A 44 -17.99 4.98 -1.79
N ILE A 45 -18.22 4.15 -0.77
CA ILE A 45 -19.54 3.70 -0.30
C ILE A 45 -19.95 4.38 0.99
#